data_AF-A0A2V5Y3P4-F1
#
_entry.id   AF-A0A2V5Y3P4-F1
#
_cell.length_a   1.000
_cell.length_b   1.000
_cell.length_c   1.000
_cell.angle_alpha   90.00
_cell.angle_beta   90.00
_cell.angle_gamma   90.00
#
_symmetry.space_group_name_H-M   'P 1'
#
loop_
_entity.id
_entity.type
_entity.pdbx_description
1 polymer ?
#
loop_
_entity_poly.entity_id
_entity_poly.type
_entity_poly.pdbx_seq_one_letter_code
_entity_poly.pdbx_strand_id
1 'polypeptide(L)'
;MPPRKRKPKPGKPPTGRSPGKARVTKKEKSLSKKPRLKAPSKAAAVRPLPEQPEEILFRVEGKMSTFGGPHDLGMAANEDLALFTKADLQNPKYAYLFLPASPSGTSGLGRRLNPDQYYFACRWNYAETPREFLRRALARVENPANGRAADARPVDWGPHPSTGRVADLSPGLAAALGLNTDDIVRITISARRAIPVAPTLTIERSGHGSCNPHAKPVVKQFVKSPNCSCRNGAKIDNIILHCTEGSLASVLAEFQKPDGRQVSAHYVIDRNGDIYQMVSDSDRSNHCMGANQSSIGIEHVGSQTDSLTPPQAAASAALIRWLLEQYQIPRTNIFGHDFAPGYCRPGGTSCPDKLFGPLHSQSTIAAWVEANV
;
A
#
# COMPACT_ATOMS: atom_id res chain seq x y z
N MET A 1 -84.59 27.25 -15.11
CA MET A 1 -84.39 28.28 -16.14
C MET A 1 -82.91 28.38 -16.45
N PRO A 2 -82.50 28.16 -17.70
CA PRO A 2 -81.64 29.17 -18.34
C PRO A 2 -82.03 29.41 -19.81
N PRO A 3 -82.01 30.67 -20.29
CA PRO A 3 -82.30 30.98 -21.68
C PRO A 3 -81.04 31.19 -22.53
N ARG A 4 -81.13 30.64 -23.74
CA ARG A 4 -80.85 31.23 -25.06
C ARG A 4 -79.47 31.83 -25.38
N LYS A 5 -78.79 31.09 -26.25
CA LYS A 5 -77.87 31.56 -27.30
C LYS A 5 -78.46 32.72 -28.12
N ARG A 6 -77.63 33.71 -28.49
CA ARG A 6 -77.81 34.52 -29.70
C ARG A 6 -76.50 34.67 -30.46
N LYS A 7 -76.65 34.52 -31.79
CA LYS A 7 -75.64 34.52 -32.84
C LYS A 7 -74.99 35.91 -33.03
N PRO A 8 -73.78 35.96 -33.63
CA PRO A 8 -73.05 37.18 -33.94
C PRO A 8 -73.45 37.72 -35.32
N LYS A 9 -73.09 38.99 -35.60
CA LYS A 9 -72.85 39.63 -36.92
C LYS A 9 -72.79 41.17 -36.72
N PRO A 10 -72.33 41.98 -37.69
CA PRO A 10 -71.10 41.89 -38.47
C PRO A 10 -70.50 43.27 -38.79
N GLY A 11 -69.41 43.29 -39.54
CA GLY A 11 -69.10 44.37 -40.47
C GLY A 11 -68.02 45.32 -39.97
N LYS A 12 -67.22 45.92 -40.84
CA LYS A 12 -67.22 45.96 -42.31
C LYS A 12 -65.84 46.58 -42.70
N PRO A 13 -65.50 46.68 -44.00
CA PRO A 13 -64.20 46.22 -44.50
C PRO A 13 -63.51 47.38 -45.25
N PRO A 14 -63.05 47.18 -46.49
CA PRO A 14 -61.67 47.02 -46.94
C PRO A 14 -61.15 48.32 -47.59
N THR A 15 -59.96 48.38 -48.18
CA THR A 15 -59.71 48.26 -49.63
C THR A 15 -58.19 48.35 -49.82
N GLY A 16 -57.50 47.44 -50.52
CA GLY A 16 -57.58 47.19 -51.96
C GLY A 16 -56.43 47.98 -52.62
N ARG A 17 -55.45 47.41 -53.34
CA ARG A 17 -55.45 46.61 -54.58
C ARG A 17 -54.03 46.03 -54.71
N SER A 18 -53.78 44.74 -55.02
CA SER A 18 -53.97 44.00 -56.29
C SER A 18 -53.01 44.44 -57.42
N PRO A 19 -52.73 43.59 -58.43
CA PRO A 19 -52.37 42.16 -58.40
C PRO A 19 -51.26 41.81 -59.43
N GLY A 20 -50.59 40.66 -59.27
CA GLY A 20 -49.61 40.15 -60.26
C GLY A 20 -49.43 38.63 -60.17
N LYS A 21 -49.77 37.94 -61.26
CA LYS A 21 -49.84 36.49 -61.53
C LYS A 21 -48.50 35.77 -61.27
N ALA A 22 -48.45 34.67 -60.50
CA ALA A 22 -48.72 33.25 -60.83
C ALA A 22 -47.58 32.51 -61.56
N ARG A 23 -46.98 31.50 -60.90
CA ARG A 23 -46.58 30.22 -61.52
C ARG A 23 -46.53 29.11 -60.46
N VAL A 24 -47.08 27.97 -60.83
CA VAL A 24 -47.49 26.83 -60.00
C VAL A 24 -46.43 25.72 -60.05
N THR A 25 -46.06 25.26 -58.83
CA THR A 25 -45.68 23.90 -58.36
C THR A 25 -44.62 23.10 -59.12
N LYS A 26 -43.78 22.24 -58.53
CA LYS A 26 -43.75 21.42 -57.30
C LYS A 26 -42.28 20.92 -57.30
N LYS A 27 -41.48 20.84 -56.24
CA LYS A 27 -41.58 19.91 -55.10
C LYS A 27 -40.17 19.93 -54.50
N GLU A 28 -39.98 20.31 -53.24
CA GLU A 28 -38.81 19.90 -52.45
C GLU A 28 -39.03 20.17 -50.96
N LYS A 29 -38.70 19.17 -50.15
CA LYS A 29 -39.04 19.07 -48.73
C LYS A 29 -38.21 20.04 -47.90
N SER A 30 -38.88 20.67 -46.95
CA SER A 30 -38.37 21.71 -46.06
C SER A 30 -37.29 21.22 -45.09
N LEU A 31 -36.12 21.85 -45.13
CA LEU A 31 -35.18 21.98 -44.01
C LEU A 31 -35.31 23.40 -43.47
N SER A 32 -35.89 23.55 -42.27
CA SER A 32 -36.09 24.85 -41.62
C SER A 32 -34.80 25.35 -40.94
N LYS A 33 -34.50 26.61 -41.22
CA LYS A 33 -33.36 27.44 -40.80
C LYS A 33 -33.19 27.52 -39.27
N LYS A 34 -31.95 27.32 -38.80
CA LYS A 34 -31.50 27.57 -37.42
C LYS A 34 -31.54 29.07 -37.08
N PRO A 35 -31.98 29.50 -35.89
CA PRO A 35 -31.80 30.86 -35.43
C PRO A 35 -30.38 31.09 -34.85
N ARG A 36 -29.94 32.33 -35.01
CA ARG A 36 -28.65 32.95 -34.71
C ARG A 36 -28.19 32.72 -33.24
N LEU A 37 -27.02 32.10 -33.07
CA LEU A 37 -26.33 31.98 -31.77
C LEU A 37 -25.80 33.35 -31.33
N LYS A 38 -26.06 33.73 -30.08
CA LYS A 38 -25.45 34.91 -29.44
C LYS A 38 -23.92 34.74 -29.38
N ALA A 39 -23.20 35.83 -29.65
CA ALA A 39 -21.74 35.87 -29.55
C ALA A 39 -21.28 35.53 -28.13
N PRO A 40 -20.19 34.77 -27.96
CA PRO A 40 -19.67 34.42 -26.64
C PRO A 40 -19.09 35.66 -25.97
N SER A 41 -19.51 35.92 -24.74
CA SER A 41 -18.87 36.92 -23.87
C SER A 41 -17.41 36.54 -23.69
N LYS A 42 -16.49 37.49 -23.93
CA LYS A 42 -15.05 37.33 -23.66
C LYS A 42 -14.87 36.74 -22.27
N ALA A 43 -14.41 35.50 -22.19
CA ALA A 43 -13.95 34.90 -20.94
C ALA A 43 -12.81 35.79 -20.43
N ALA A 44 -13.00 36.39 -19.25
CA ALA A 44 -11.92 37.07 -18.57
C ALA A 44 -10.76 36.09 -18.44
N ALA A 45 -9.56 36.51 -18.85
CA ALA A 45 -8.35 35.72 -18.67
C ALA A 45 -8.20 35.42 -17.17
N VAL A 46 -8.42 34.17 -16.80
CA VAL A 46 -8.20 33.67 -15.45
C VAL A 46 -6.72 33.88 -15.17
N ARG A 47 -6.38 34.82 -14.27
CA ARG A 47 -5.01 34.94 -13.77
C ARG A 47 -4.61 33.56 -13.25
N PRO A 48 -3.43 33.02 -13.62
CA PRO A 48 -2.96 31.77 -13.05
C PRO A 48 -3.00 31.92 -11.53
N LEU A 49 -3.71 31.01 -10.87
CA LEU A 49 -3.64 30.89 -9.41
C LEU A 49 -2.15 30.74 -9.07
N PRO A 50 -1.64 31.48 -8.05
CA PRO A 50 -0.25 31.34 -7.65
C PRO A 50 0.04 29.87 -7.38
N GLU A 51 1.11 29.34 -7.99
CA GLU A 51 1.55 27.96 -7.81
C GLU A 51 1.79 27.74 -6.31
N GLN A 52 0.86 27.04 -5.67
CA GLN A 52 1.05 26.54 -4.31
C GLN A 52 2.32 25.70 -4.31
N PRO A 53 3.26 25.92 -3.38
CA PRO A 53 4.54 25.22 -3.37
C PRO A 53 4.29 23.71 -3.38
N GLU A 54 4.93 23.03 -4.32
CA GLU A 54 4.78 21.59 -4.53
C GLU A 54 5.25 20.85 -3.26
N GLU A 55 4.32 20.28 -2.49
CA GLU A 55 4.68 19.52 -1.29
C GLU A 55 5.49 18.28 -1.70
N ILE A 56 6.74 18.25 -1.27
CA ILE A 56 7.69 17.18 -1.56
C ILE A 56 7.51 16.08 -0.52
N LEU A 57 7.03 14.92 -0.96
CA LEU A 57 6.80 13.74 -0.11
C LEU A 57 8.03 12.85 -0.01
N PHE A 58 8.87 12.87 -1.04
CA PHE A 58 10.16 12.17 -1.05
C PHE A 58 11.10 12.91 -1.98
N ARG A 59 12.35 13.09 -1.54
CA ARG A 59 13.42 13.60 -2.38
C ARG A 59 14.73 12.91 -2.04
N VAL A 60 15.45 12.50 -3.08
CA VAL A 60 16.81 12.01 -2.95
C VAL A 60 17.66 12.53 -4.10
N GLU A 61 18.93 12.79 -3.81
CA GLU A 61 19.91 13.28 -4.79
C GLU A 61 21.26 12.62 -4.53
N GLY A 62 21.88 12.09 -5.57
CA GLY A 62 23.15 11.37 -5.45
C GLY A 62 23.46 10.50 -6.67
N LYS A 63 24.50 9.67 -6.55
CA LYS A 63 24.97 8.79 -7.62
C LYS A 63 23.93 7.73 -7.97
N MET A 64 23.83 7.37 -9.25
CA MET A 64 22.89 6.34 -9.71
C MET A 64 23.58 5.24 -10.53
N SER A 65 22.94 4.08 -10.65
CA SER A 65 23.26 3.06 -11.66
C SER A 65 22.01 2.61 -12.43
N THR A 66 22.14 1.64 -13.34
CA THR A 66 21.01 1.04 -14.04
C THR A 66 20.71 -0.37 -13.57
N PHE A 67 19.44 -0.79 -13.60
CA PHE A 67 19.01 -2.14 -13.25
C PHE A 67 17.78 -2.63 -14.03
N GLY A 68 17.51 -3.93 -13.90
CA GLY A 68 16.34 -4.62 -14.41
C GLY A 68 16.45 -5.01 -15.88
N GLY A 69 15.58 -5.94 -16.25
CA GLY A 69 15.44 -6.43 -17.61
C GLY A 69 16.39 -7.57 -17.99
N PRO A 70 16.35 -8.02 -19.26
CA PRO A 70 16.97 -9.27 -19.69
C PRO A 70 18.50 -9.30 -19.68
N HIS A 71 19.15 -8.14 -19.50
CA HIS A 71 20.61 -8.01 -19.59
C HIS A 71 21.25 -7.53 -18.28
N ASP A 72 20.46 -7.32 -17.22
CA ASP A 72 21.00 -6.96 -15.91
C ASP A 72 21.68 -8.15 -15.21
N LEU A 73 23.02 -8.18 -15.27
CA LEU A 73 23.84 -9.21 -14.63
C LEU A 73 24.00 -9.01 -13.12
N GLY A 74 23.60 -7.85 -12.59
CA GLY A 74 23.62 -7.55 -11.15
C GLY A 74 22.44 -8.15 -10.40
N MET A 75 21.41 -8.59 -11.13
CA MET A 75 20.18 -9.17 -10.58
C MET A 75 20.11 -10.68 -10.84
N ALA A 76 19.74 -11.44 -9.81
CA ALA A 76 19.65 -12.90 -9.94
C ALA A 76 18.48 -13.31 -10.87
N ALA A 77 18.62 -14.46 -11.54
CA ALA A 77 17.63 -14.95 -12.51
C ALA A 77 16.23 -15.17 -11.91
N ASN A 78 16.14 -15.40 -10.60
CA ASN A 78 14.93 -15.65 -9.83
C ASN A 78 14.53 -14.47 -8.93
N GLU A 79 15.17 -13.32 -9.05
CA GLU A 79 14.94 -12.15 -8.19
C GLU A 79 13.62 -11.44 -8.54
N ASP A 80 12.74 -11.34 -7.54
CA ASP A 80 11.47 -10.62 -7.63
C ASP A 80 11.62 -9.17 -7.15
N LEU A 81 10.59 -8.35 -7.37
CA LEU A 81 10.59 -6.92 -7.05
C LEU A 81 9.98 -6.64 -5.68
N ALA A 82 10.49 -5.61 -4.98
CA ALA A 82 9.94 -5.20 -3.70
C ALA A 82 8.52 -4.61 -3.81
N LEU A 83 8.18 -3.96 -4.92
CA LEU A 83 6.89 -3.26 -5.04
C LEU A 83 5.87 -4.00 -5.89
N PHE A 84 6.22 -5.02 -6.67
CA PHE A 84 5.31 -5.69 -7.59
C PHE A 84 5.37 -7.22 -7.48
N THR A 85 4.25 -7.88 -7.78
CA THR A 85 4.09 -9.34 -7.70
C THR A 85 3.68 -9.93 -9.04
N LYS A 86 3.72 -11.26 -9.17
CA LYS A 86 3.35 -11.95 -10.42
C LYS A 86 1.89 -11.73 -10.82
N ALA A 87 1.02 -11.38 -9.86
CA ALA A 87 -0.36 -10.98 -10.13
C ALA A 87 -0.44 -9.65 -10.91
N ASP A 88 0.53 -8.75 -10.75
CA ASP A 88 0.55 -7.45 -11.44
C ASP A 88 0.86 -7.56 -12.94
N LEU A 89 1.34 -8.71 -13.40
CA LEU A 89 1.55 -9.00 -14.83
C LEU A 89 0.24 -8.96 -15.63
N GLN A 90 -0.89 -9.24 -14.99
CA GLN A 90 -2.22 -9.20 -15.60
C GLN A 90 -2.96 -7.90 -15.29
N ASN A 91 -2.40 -7.03 -14.45
CA ASN A 91 -3.04 -5.78 -14.09
C ASN A 91 -2.79 -4.73 -15.17
N PRO A 92 -3.81 -4.22 -15.88
CA PRO A 92 -3.63 -3.27 -16.98
C PRO A 92 -2.94 -1.96 -16.54
N LYS A 93 -2.97 -1.64 -15.24
CA LYS A 93 -2.28 -0.47 -14.69
C LYS A 93 -0.76 -0.62 -14.65
N TYR A 94 -0.24 -1.85 -14.56
CA TYR A 94 1.18 -2.11 -14.30
C TYR A 94 1.84 -3.07 -15.29
N ALA A 95 1.05 -3.84 -16.04
CA ALA A 95 1.54 -4.83 -17.01
C ALA A 95 2.54 -4.24 -18.01
N TYR A 96 2.40 -2.95 -18.35
CA TYR A 96 3.29 -2.26 -19.27
C TYR A 96 4.75 -2.19 -18.78
N LEU A 97 5.00 -2.27 -17.46
CA LEU A 97 6.34 -2.27 -16.87
C LEU A 97 7.12 -3.56 -17.19
N PHE A 98 6.44 -4.61 -17.63
CA PHE A 98 7.00 -5.94 -17.81
C PHE A 98 7.00 -6.36 -19.27
N LEU A 99 7.97 -7.21 -19.64
CA LEU A 99 7.99 -7.88 -20.92
C LEU A 99 6.84 -8.90 -21.01
N PRO A 100 6.25 -9.10 -22.20
CA PRO A 100 5.15 -10.05 -22.41
C PRO A 100 5.50 -11.49 -21.98
N ALA A 101 6.77 -11.88 -22.10
CA ALA A 101 7.29 -13.17 -21.64
C ALA A 101 8.55 -12.97 -20.79
N SER A 102 8.82 -13.90 -19.88
CA SER A 102 10.08 -13.93 -19.14
C SER A 102 11.25 -14.25 -20.08
N PRO A 103 12.42 -13.62 -19.92
CA PRO A 103 13.63 -14.04 -20.61
C PRO A 103 13.99 -15.50 -20.33
N SER A 104 14.63 -16.15 -21.30
CA SER A 104 15.04 -17.55 -21.16
C SER A 104 15.91 -17.76 -19.92
N GLY A 105 15.62 -18.81 -19.15
CA GLY A 105 16.35 -19.14 -17.91
C GLY A 105 16.06 -18.24 -16.71
N THR A 106 15.04 -17.37 -16.77
CA THR A 106 14.68 -16.46 -15.67
C THR A 106 13.27 -16.72 -15.14
N SER A 107 13.07 -16.55 -13.84
CA SER A 107 11.80 -16.78 -13.14
C SER A 107 11.36 -15.62 -12.24
N GLY A 108 12.26 -14.68 -11.96
CA GLY A 108 12.03 -13.49 -11.16
C GLY A 108 11.46 -12.32 -11.98
N LEU A 109 10.68 -11.46 -11.33
CA LEU A 109 10.08 -10.29 -11.98
C LEU A 109 11.07 -9.23 -12.42
N GLY A 110 12.19 -9.06 -11.71
CA GLY A 110 13.11 -7.97 -12.03
C GLY A 110 13.81 -8.17 -13.37
N ARG A 111 14.13 -9.42 -13.72
CA ARG A 111 14.64 -9.79 -15.06
C ARG A 111 13.60 -9.64 -16.16
N ARG A 112 12.32 -9.59 -15.80
CA ARG A 112 11.20 -9.37 -16.73
C ARG A 112 10.82 -7.90 -16.88
N LEU A 113 11.43 -6.97 -16.14
CA LEU A 113 11.21 -5.54 -16.37
C LEU A 113 11.54 -5.17 -17.82
N ASN A 114 10.70 -4.33 -18.42
CA ASN A 114 10.93 -3.85 -19.77
C ASN A 114 11.92 -2.68 -19.73
N PRO A 115 13.17 -2.84 -20.22
CA PRO A 115 14.22 -1.82 -20.07
C PRO A 115 13.88 -0.49 -20.74
N ASP A 116 12.94 -0.46 -21.69
CA ASP A 116 12.49 0.76 -22.38
C ASP A 116 11.49 1.58 -21.55
N GLN A 117 10.94 1.01 -20.48
CA GLN A 117 9.97 1.68 -19.61
C GLN A 117 10.64 2.46 -18.50
N TYR A 118 9.99 3.51 -18.00
CA TYR A 118 10.58 4.39 -16.99
C TYR A 118 10.21 3.93 -15.59
N TYR A 119 11.17 3.28 -14.96
CA TYR A 119 11.11 2.86 -13.57
C TYR A 119 12.43 3.11 -12.87
N PHE A 120 12.39 3.06 -11.54
CA PHE A 120 13.57 3.20 -10.71
C PHE A 120 13.40 2.48 -9.37
N ALA A 121 14.50 2.35 -8.65
CA ALA A 121 14.57 1.78 -7.32
C ALA A 121 15.40 2.69 -6.41
N CYS A 122 14.95 2.90 -5.17
CA CYS A 122 15.65 3.69 -4.15
C CYS A 122 15.67 2.94 -2.82
N ARG A 123 16.44 3.46 -1.87
CA ARG A 123 16.31 3.08 -0.46
C ARG A 123 15.05 3.76 0.08
N TRP A 124 14.09 2.97 0.55
CA TRP A 124 12.81 3.48 1.05
C TRP A 124 12.76 3.39 2.57
N ASN A 125 12.35 4.44 3.26
CA ASN A 125 11.85 4.25 4.61
C ASN A 125 10.36 3.96 4.50
N TYR A 126 9.92 2.70 4.64
CA TYR A 126 8.50 2.35 4.47
C TYR A 126 7.57 2.97 5.51
N ALA A 127 8.11 3.53 6.60
CA ALA A 127 7.33 4.37 7.52
C ALA A 127 6.99 5.74 6.92
N GLU A 128 7.86 6.31 6.07
CA GLU A 128 7.68 7.61 5.41
C GLU A 128 7.10 7.46 4.01
N THR A 129 7.53 6.44 3.27
CA THR A 129 7.07 6.11 1.91
C THR A 129 6.49 4.69 1.87
N PRO A 130 5.23 4.47 2.30
CA PRO A 130 4.62 3.15 2.29
C PRO A 130 4.61 2.49 0.91
N ARG A 131 4.69 1.15 0.85
CA ARG A 131 4.73 0.42 -0.44
C ARG A 131 3.54 0.73 -1.35
N GLU A 132 2.35 0.92 -0.78
CA GLU A 132 1.16 1.30 -1.56
C GLU A 132 1.25 2.70 -2.16
N PHE A 133 1.80 3.65 -1.40
CA PHE A 133 2.10 4.99 -1.88
C PHE A 133 3.08 4.88 -3.06
N LEU A 134 4.18 4.17 -2.89
CA LEU A 134 5.20 3.99 -3.93
C LEU A 134 4.66 3.30 -5.19
N ARG A 135 3.81 2.27 -5.04
CA ARG A 135 3.13 1.57 -6.17
C ARG A 135 2.23 2.51 -6.99
N ARG A 136 1.67 3.54 -6.36
CA ARG A 136 0.76 4.50 -7.00
C ARG A 136 1.49 5.77 -7.45
N ALA A 137 2.64 6.07 -6.87
CA ALA A 137 3.42 7.25 -7.14
C ALA A 137 3.98 7.26 -8.57
N LEU A 138 4.17 8.49 -9.05
CA LEU A 138 4.99 8.80 -10.21
C LEU A 138 6.00 9.85 -9.75
N ALA A 139 7.28 9.56 -9.91
CA ALA A 139 8.35 10.44 -9.49
C ALA A 139 8.86 11.23 -10.68
N ARG A 140 9.16 12.51 -10.45
CA ARG A 140 9.99 13.29 -11.37
C ARG A 140 11.44 12.90 -11.14
N VAL A 141 12.06 12.29 -12.14
CA VAL A 141 13.48 11.92 -12.14
C VAL A 141 14.19 12.87 -13.08
N GLU A 142 15.23 13.53 -12.59
CA GLU A 142 15.95 14.54 -13.35
C GLU A 142 17.46 14.40 -13.24
N ASN A 143 18.13 14.78 -14.32
CA ASN A 143 19.57 14.96 -14.38
C ASN A 143 19.88 16.43 -14.06
N PRO A 144 20.43 16.75 -12.87
CA PRO A 144 20.71 18.13 -12.50
C PRO A 144 21.77 18.81 -13.38
N ALA A 145 22.62 18.03 -14.07
CA ALA A 145 23.70 18.57 -14.89
C ALA A 145 23.22 19.12 -16.25
N ASN A 146 22.12 18.58 -16.80
CA ASN A 146 21.60 18.99 -18.11
C ASN A 146 20.13 19.42 -18.09
N GLY A 147 19.45 19.31 -16.95
CA GLY A 147 18.05 19.72 -16.77
C GLY A 147 17.01 18.79 -17.39
N ARG A 148 17.42 17.67 -18.02
CA ARG A 148 16.48 16.68 -18.55
C ARG A 148 15.74 16.01 -17.40
N ALA A 149 14.43 15.81 -17.57
CA ALA A 149 13.58 15.17 -16.58
C ALA A 149 12.55 14.26 -17.26
N ALA A 150 12.18 13.18 -16.58
CA ALA A 150 11.16 12.24 -17.01
C ALA A 150 10.40 11.71 -15.81
N ASP A 151 9.17 11.27 -16.05
CA ASP A 151 8.35 10.62 -15.04
C ASP A 151 8.63 9.12 -15.00
N ALA A 152 8.90 8.59 -13.81
CA ALA A 152 9.22 7.19 -13.62
C ALA A 152 8.52 6.61 -12.38
N ARG A 153 8.30 5.29 -12.41
CA ARG A 153 7.66 4.58 -11.28
C ARG A 153 8.69 3.92 -10.35
N PRO A 154 8.50 4.01 -9.03
CA PRO A 154 9.18 3.12 -8.10
C PRO A 154 8.79 1.67 -8.40
N VAL A 155 9.76 0.76 -8.55
CA VAL A 155 9.47 -0.68 -8.73
C VAL A 155 10.19 -1.58 -7.74
N ASP A 156 11.32 -1.14 -7.19
CA ASP A 156 12.13 -1.97 -6.30
C ASP A 156 12.83 -1.18 -5.19
N TRP A 157 13.48 -1.90 -4.30
CA TRP A 157 14.45 -1.38 -3.36
C TRP A 157 15.82 -1.26 -4.05
N GLY A 158 16.43 -0.08 -4.01
CA GLY A 158 17.57 0.29 -4.87
C GLY A 158 18.93 -0.35 -4.55
N PRO A 159 20.04 0.36 -4.79
CA PRO A 159 21.38 -0.22 -4.75
C PRO A 159 21.92 -0.36 -3.32
N HIS A 160 22.68 -1.43 -3.06
CA HIS A 160 23.23 -1.72 -1.71
C HIS A 160 24.00 -0.51 -1.15
N PRO A 161 23.88 -0.16 0.15
CA PRO A 161 24.51 1.04 0.71
C PRO A 161 26.03 1.14 0.46
N SER A 162 26.71 -0.01 0.37
CA SER A 162 28.16 -0.07 0.07
C SER A 162 28.53 0.47 -1.31
N THR A 163 27.58 0.60 -2.23
CA THR A 163 27.81 1.17 -3.58
C THR A 163 27.96 2.69 -3.55
N GLY A 164 27.48 3.36 -2.49
CA GLY A 164 27.42 4.82 -2.42
C GLY A 164 26.41 5.45 -3.39
N ARG A 165 25.53 4.65 -4.00
CA ARG A 165 24.49 5.09 -4.92
C ARG A 165 23.15 5.22 -4.19
N VAL A 166 22.33 6.15 -4.65
CA VAL A 166 21.02 6.45 -4.05
C VAL A 166 19.87 5.85 -4.85
N ALA A 167 20.09 5.54 -6.13
CA ALA A 167 19.07 5.04 -7.03
C ALA A 167 19.63 4.11 -8.10
N ASP A 168 18.80 3.15 -8.52
CA ASP A 168 18.97 2.42 -9.77
C ASP A 168 17.83 2.79 -10.73
N LEU A 169 18.16 3.17 -11.96
CA LEU A 169 17.20 3.56 -13.00
C LEU A 169 17.04 2.44 -14.03
N SER A 170 15.91 2.41 -14.75
CA SER A 170 15.86 1.58 -15.96
C SER A 170 16.88 2.07 -17.01
N PRO A 171 17.41 1.18 -17.87
CA PRO A 171 18.33 1.58 -18.94
C PRO A 171 17.74 2.67 -19.85
N GLY A 172 16.46 2.53 -20.22
CA GLY A 172 15.74 3.50 -21.04
C GLY A 172 15.58 4.86 -20.36
N LEU A 173 15.34 4.89 -19.04
CA LEU A 173 15.26 6.14 -18.27
C LEU A 173 16.62 6.83 -18.18
N ALA A 174 17.68 6.08 -17.83
CA ALA A 174 19.03 6.62 -17.79
C ALA A 174 19.47 7.21 -19.14
N ALA A 175 19.22 6.49 -20.23
CA ALA A 175 19.49 6.98 -21.59
C ALA A 175 18.66 8.23 -21.94
N ALA A 176 17.38 8.25 -21.56
CA ALA A 176 16.49 9.39 -21.79
C ALA A 176 16.87 10.65 -20.99
N LEU A 177 17.61 10.49 -19.89
CA LEU A 177 18.15 11.59 -19.08
C LEU A 177 19.60 11.93 -19.42
N GLY A 178 20.25 11.13 -20.27
CA GLY A 178 21.67 11.25 -20.59
C GLY A 178 22.55 11.06 -19.36
N LEU A 179 22.21 10.09 -18.51
CA LEU A 179 22.95 9.74 -17.31
C LEU A 179 23.66 8.39 -17.50
N ASN A 180 24.88 8.30 -17.00
CA ASN A 180 25.66 7.08 -16.88
C ASN A 180 25.78 6.65 -15.41
N THR A 181 26.32 5.45 -15.17
CA THR A 181 26.65 5.00 -13.82
C THR A 181 27.52 6.02 -13.10
N ASP A 182 27.19 6.27 -11.83
CA ASP A 182 27.80 7.24 -10.92
C ASP A 182 27.55 8.73 -11.24
N ASP A 183 26.76 9.04 -12.28
CA ASP A 183 26.23 10.39 -12.47
C ASP A 183 25.17 10.72 -11.40
N ILE A 184 25.01 12.03 -11.15
CA ILE A 184 24.06 12.52 -10.16
C ILE A 184 22.66 12.54 -10.75
N VAL A 185 21.73 11.88 -10.05
CA VAL A 185 20.29 11.98 -10.31
C VAL A 185 19.62 12.68 -9.14
N ARG A 186 18.55 13.43 -9.42
CA ARG A 186 17.60 13.89 -8.41
C ARG A 186 16.24 13.26 -8.69
N ILE A 187 15.64 12.70 -7.65
CA ILE A 187 14.33 12.06 -7.71
C ILE A 187 13.43 12.78 -6.73
N THR A 188 12.26 13.21 -7.19
CA THR A 188 11.27 13.92 -6.39
C THR A 188 9.90 13.30 -6.59
N ILE A 189 9.23 12.90 -5.50
CA ILE A 189 7.82 12.54 -5.50
C ILE A 189 7.08 13.66 -4.78
N SER A 190 6.15 14.30 -5.50
CA SER A 190 5.31 15.36 -4.94
C SER A 190 3.87 14.91 -4.74
N ALA A 191 3.15 15.62 -3.88
CA ALA A 191 1.73 15.38 -3.63
C ALA A 191 0.83 15.49 -4.88
N ARG A 192 1.30 16.18 -5.95
CA ARG A 192 0.57 16.28 -7.24
C ARG A 192 0.83 15.08 -8.17
N ARG A 193 2.01 14.47 -8.09
CA ARG A 193 2.45 13.37 -8.98
C ARG A 193 2.24 11.99 -8.35
N ALA A 194 2.14 11.93 -7.03
CA ALA A 194 1.38 10.89 -6.37
C ALA A 194 -0.12 11.22 -6.51
N ILE A 195 -1.00 10.21 -6.62
CA ILE A 195 -2.41 10.45 -6.28
C ILE A 195 -2.38 10.89 -4.80
N PRO A 196 -2.79 12.13 -4.48
CA PRO A 196 -2.74 12.58 -3.10
C PRO A 196 -3.67 11.69 -2.29
N VAL A 197 -3.10 11.01 -1.29
CA VAL A 197 -3.86 10.72 -0.09
C VAL A 197 -4.02 12.09 0.56
N ALA A 198 -5.26 12.55 0.76
CA ALA A 198 -5.53 13.86 1.32
C ALA A 198 -4.63 14.13 2.55
N PRO A 199 -4.08 15.35 2.71
CA PRO A 199 -3.25 15.66 3.86
C PRO A 199 -4.14 15.57 5.10
N THR A 200 -3.99 14.48 5.85
CA THR A 200 -4.66 14.33 7.15
C THR A 200 -3.98 15.32 8.08
N LEU A 201 -4.72 16.37 8.43
CA LEU A 201 -4.38 17.29 9.51
C LEU A 201 -3.85 16.48 10.70
N THR A 202 -2.64 16.82 11.11
CA THR A 202 -1.95 16.28 12.26
C THR A 202 -2.74 16.52 13.52
N ILE A 203 -3.48 15.51 14.00
CA ILE A 203 -3.59 15.13 15.42
C ILE A 203 -3.71 13.60 15.49
N GLU A 204 -2.63 12.96 15.95
CA GLU A 204 -2.54 11.61 16.54
C GLU A 204 -3.24 10.42 15.83
N ARG A 205 -2.40 9.69 15.05
CA ARG A 205 -2.43 8.24 14.73
C ARG A 205 -3.80 7.55 14.58
N SER A 206 -4.25 7.30 13.35
CA SER A 206 -4.92 6.04 12.93
C SER A 206 -5.23 5.95 11.42
N GLY A 207 -4.64 4.94 10.76
CA GLY A 207 -5.25 4.21 9.62
C GLY A 207 -4.90 4.62 8.17
N HIS A 208 -3.95 3.93 7.53
CA HIS A 208 -3.97 3.71 6.07
C HIS A 208 -4.61 2.36 5.79
N GLY A 209 -5.74 2.42 5.09
CA GLY A 209 -6.53 1.27 4.72
C GLY A 209 -5.79 0.36 3.74
N SER A 210 -5.17 -0.69 4.29
CA SER A 210 -5.57 -2.03 3.90
C SER A 210 -7.10 -2.09 3.97
N CYS A 211 -7.77 -2.83 3.08
CA CYS A 211 -9.21 -3.07 3.22
C CYS A 211 -9.57 -3.73 4.56
N ASN A 212 -8.58 -4.05 5.40
CA ASN A 212 -8.73 -4.38 6.79
C ASN A 212 -9.55 -3.31 7.55
N PRO A 213 -10.77 -3.66 8.01
CA PRO A 213 -11.61 -2.77 8.80
C PRO A 213 -11.00 -2.41 10.16
N HIS A 214 -9.90 -3.05 10.55
CA HIS A 214 -9.16 -2.81 11.78
C HIS A 214 -7.85 -2.07 11.46
N ALA A 215 -7.61 -0.94 12.15
CA ALA A 215 -6.33 -0.24 12.04
C ALA A 215 -5.23 -1.00 12.78
N LYS A 216 -3.98 -0.93 12.28
CA LYS A 216 -2.83 -1.46 13.03
C LYS A 216 -2.74 -0.71 14.36
N PRO A 217 -2.72 -1.41 15.51
CA PRO A 217 -2.51 -0.75 16.78
C PRO A 217 -1.20 0.02 16.84
N VAL A 218 -1.17 1.04 17.70
CA VAL A 218 0.02 1.84 17.91
C VAL A 218 1.13 0.98 18.52
N VAL A 219 2.20 0.77 17.75
CA VAL A 219 3.46 0.28 18.29
C VAL A 219 4.13 1.43 19.03
N LYS A 220 4.33 1.26 20.35
CA LYS A 220 5.02 2.20 21.22
C LYS A 220 6.48 2.36 20.80
N GLN A 221 7.15 1.25 20.53
CA GLN A 221 8.54 1.25 20.10
C GLN A 221 8.86 0.02 19.23
N PHE A 222 9.67 0.24 18.20
CA PHE A 222 10.32 -0.85 17.47
C PHE A 222 11.70 -1.13 18.09
N VAL A 223 11.87 -2.27 18.74
CA VAL A 223 13.11 -2.68 19.42
C VAL A 223 13.68 -3.88 18.67
N LYS A 224 14.52 -3.61 17.66
CA LYS A 224 14.98 -4.63 16.72
C LYS A 224 15.70 -5.79 17.43
N SER A 225 15.18 -7.02 17.28
CA SER A 225 15.91 -8.24 17.61
C SER A 225 16.85 -8.62 16.46
N PRO A 226 18.09 -9.09 16.73
CA PRO A 226 18.94 -9.71 15.72
C PRO A 226 18.52 -11.15 15.40
N ASN A 227 17.68 -11.77 16.23
CA ASN A 227 17.31 -13.19 16.15
C ASN A 227 16.15 -13.41 15.17
N CYS A 228 16.36 -13.06 13.92
CA CYS A 228 15.38 -13.25 12.85
C CYS A 228 16.06 -13.77 11.59
N SER A 229 15.29 -14.41 10.72
CA SER A 229 15.76 -14.81 9.39
C SER A 229 14.66 -14.60 8.36
N CYS A 230 14.94 -14.82 7.07
CA CYS A 230 13.90 -14.67 6.06
C CYS A 230 12.83 -15.78 6.18
N ARG A 231 11.61 -15.49 5.71
CA ARG A 231 10.50 -16.44 5.65
C ARG A 231 10.58 -17.43 4.47
N ASN A 232 11.60 -17.37 3.62
CA ASN A 232 11.75 -18.22 2.44
C ASN A 232 10.46 -18.28 1.57
N GLY A 233 9.72 -17.16 1.49
CA GLY A 233 8.45 -17.08 0.76
C GLY A 233 7.24 -17.74 1.43
N ALA A 234 7.39 -18.29 2.64
CA ALA A 234 6.27 -18.84 3.40
C ALA A 234 5.23 -17.75 3.74
N LYS A 235 3.96 -18.11 3.56
CA LYS A 235 2.84 -17.26 3.97
C LYS A 235 2.71 -17.23 5.49
N ILE A 236 2.13 -16.14 5.98
CA ILE A 236 1.77 -15.99 7.38
C ILE A 236 0.35 -16.50 7.52
N ASP A 237 0.20 -17.69 8.08
CA ASP A 237 -1.08 -18.40 8.14
C ASP A 237 -1.53 -18.67 9.58
N ASN A 238 -0.72 -18.30 10.58
CA ASN A 238 -0.99 -18.56 12.00
C ASN A 238 -0.58 -17.39 12.89
N ILE A 239 -1.30 -17.22 14.01
CA ILE A 239 -0.88 -16.38 15.14
C ILE A 239 -0.65 -17.29 16.34
N ILE A 240 0.48 -17.13 17.02
CA ILE A 240 0.81 -17.89 18.22
C ILE A 240 0.93 -16.93 19.40
N LEU A 241 0.15 -17.20 20.44
CA LEU A 241 0.05 -16.42 21.66
C LEU A 241 0.95 -17.02 22.74
N HIS A 242 1.74 -16.14 23.36
CA HIS A 242 2.74 -16.48 24.37
C HIS A 242 2.52 -15.66 25.65
N CYS A 243 2.98 -16.22 26.76
CA CYS A 243 3.23 -15.53 28.02
C CYS A 243 4.75 -15.44 28.20
N THR A 244 5.25 -14.29 28.66
CA THR A 244 6.70 -14.07 28.79
C THR A 244 7.32 -14.73 30.02
N GLU A 245 6.51 -15.00 31.05
CA GLU A 245 6.96 -15.43 32.38
C GLU A 245 8.03 -14.50 33.00
N GLY A 246 8.01 -13.23 32.62
CA GLY A 246 9.04 -12.25 32.96
C GLY A 246 8.64 -10.82 32.67
N SER A 247 9.44 -9.86 33.17
CA SER A 247 9.18 -8.43 32.96
C SER A 247 9.44 -7.99 31.52
N LEU A 248 8.80 -6.90 31.09
CA LEU A 248 9.05 -6.28 29.79
C LEU A 248 10.56 -6.05 29.55
N ALA A 249 11.24 -5.43 30.52
CA ALA A 249 12.67 -5.13 30.41
C ALA A 249 13.52 -6.39 30.21
N SER A 250 13.20 -7.46 30.95
CA SER A 250 13.87 -8.76 30.81
C SER A 250 13.68 -9.35 29.42
N VAL A 251 12.46 -9.34 28.90
CA VAL A 251 12.12 -9.94 27.61
C VAL A 251 12.76 -9.17 26.46
N LEU A 252 12.65 -7.84 26.48
CA LEU A 252 13.30 -6.99 25.47
C LEU A 252 14.82 -7.16 25.48
N ALA A 253 15.44 -7.31 26.65
CA ALA A 253 16.87 -7.56 26.76
C ALA A 253 17.24 -8.95 26.24
N GLU A 254 16.49 -9.99 26.60
CA GLU A 254 16.75 -11.37 26.14
C GLU A 254 16.65 -11.48 24.62
N PHE A 255 15.60 -10.92 24.02
CA PHE A 255 15.40 -10.99 22.57
C PHE A 255 16.41 -10.18 21.76
N GLN A 256 17.20 -9.31 22.39
CA GLN A 256 18.30 -8.59 21.74
C GLN A 256 19.64 -9.33 21.81
N LYS A 257 19.75 -10.43 22.56
CA LYS A 257 21.01 -11.20 22.64
C LYS A 257 21.25 -11.97 21.34
N PRO A 258 22.36 -11.71 20.62
CA PRO A 258 22.67 -12.42 19.37
C PRO A 258 23.20 -13.85 19.61
N ASP A 259 23.55 -14.17 20.85
CA ASP A 259 24.12 -15.43 21.30
C ASP A 259 23.19 -16.16 22.29
N GLY A 260 23.56 -17.38 22.67
CA GLY A 260 22.76 -18.20 23.60
C GLY A 260 21.51 -18.77 22.94
N ARG A 261 20.34 -18.50 23.52
CA ARG A 261 19.07 -19.14 23.09
C ARG A 261 18.56 -18.61 21.74
N GLN A 262 18.98 -17.42 21.34
CA GLN A 262 18.61 -16.77 20.08
C GLN A 262 17.09 -16.75 19.83
N VAL A 263 16.32 -16.48 20.87
CA VAL A 263 14.85 -16.38 20.81
C VAL A 263 14.39 -14.96 20.47
N SER A 264 13.22 -14.84 19.87
CA SER A 264 12.57 -13.57 19.56
C SER A 264 11.09 -13.78 19.27
N ALA A 265 10.30 -12.72 19.38
CA ALA A 265 8.92 -12.67 18.90
C ALA A 265 8.71 -11.44 18.01
N HIS A 266 7.58 -11.39 17.30
CA HIS A 266 7.25 -10.22 16.49
C HIS A 266 6.77 -9.08 17.37
N TYR A 267 5.90 -9.39 18.32
CA TYR A 267 5.28 -8.41 19.21
C TYR A 267 5.42 -8.83 20.67
N VAL A 268 5.58 -7.83 21.55
CA VAL A 268 5.49 -7.97 23.01
C VAL A 268 4.47 -6.94 23.50
N ILE A 269 3.49 -7.37 24.28
CA ILE A 269 2.44 -6.51 24.83
C ILE A 269 2.61 -6.44 26.34
N ASP A 270 2.90 -5.24 26.85
CA ASP A 270 3.08 -5.01 28.29
C ASP A 270 1.74 -5.05 29.05
N ARG A 271 1.79 -5.19 30.37
CA ARG A 271 0.61 -5.22 31.26
C ARG A 271 -0.25 -3.95 31.16
N ASN A 272 0.30 -2.84 30.69
CA ASN A 272 -0.43 -1.59 30.49
C ASN A 272 -1.04 -1.44 29.08
N GLY A 273 -0.89 -2.44 28.21
CA GLY A 273 -1.40 -2.43 26.83
C GLY A 273 -0.44 -1.85 25.80
N ASP A 274 0.75 -1.38 26.19
CA ASP A 274 1.75 -0.92 25.24
C ASP A 274 2.27 -2.08 24.38
N ILE A 275 2.30 -1.87 23.06
CA ILE A 275 2.78 -2.86 22.10
C ILE A 275 4.19 -2.47 21.64
N TYR A 276 5.13 -3.40 21.79
CA TYR A 276 6.49 -3.30 21.29
C TYR A 276 6.64 -4.28 20.12
N GLN A 277 7.22 -3.82 19.01
CA GLN A 277 7.52 -4.70 17.88
C GLN A 277 9.03 -4.97 17.83
N MET A 278 9.43 -6.23 17.71
CA MET A 278 10.86 -6.60 17.72
C MET A 278 11.36 -7.25 16.43
N VAL A 279 10.46 -7.91 15.69
CA VAL A 279 10.75 -8.49 14.37
C VAL A 279 9.69 -7.98 13.39
N SER A 280 10.11 -7.66 12.16
CA SER A 280 9.19 -7.30 11.07
C SER A 280 8.28 -8.48 10.75
N ASP A 281 7.01 -8.24 10.45
CA ASP A 281 6.06 -9.30 10.09
C ASP A 281 6.57 -10.14 8.89
N SER A 282 7.28 -9.50 7.96
CA SER A 282 7.87 -10.14 6.77
C SER A 282 9.01 -11.11 7.08
N ASP A 283 9.61 -10.99 8.26
CA ASP A 283 10.72 -11.82 8.71
C ASP A 283 10.22 -12.92 9.64
N ARG A 284 10.99 -14.00 9.73
CA ARG A 284 10.75 -15.12 10.63
C ARG A 284 11.38 -14.82 11.99
N SER A 285 10.59 -14.72 13.04
CA SER A 285 11.09 -14.72 14.44
C SER A 285 11.30 -16.15 14.99
N ASN A 286 12.06 -16.28 16.07
CA ASN A 286 12.37 -17.54 16.74
C ASN A 286 11.58 -17.70 18.05
N HIS A 287 10.27 -17.91 17.97
CA HIS A 287 9.36 -17.95 19.13
C HIS A 287 8.74 -19.34 19.40
N CYS A 288 8.43 -20.09 18.35
CA CYS A 288 7.75 -21.39 18.42
C CYS A 288 8.42 -22.38 17.46
N MET A 289 9.29 -23.23 18.00
CA MET A 289 10.02 -24.24 17.23
C MET A 289 9.04 -25.13 16.45
N GLY A 290 9.26 -25.24 15.13
CA GLY A 290 8.38 -25.99 14.22
C GLY A 290 7.25 -25.17 13.58
N ALA A 291 6.91 -24.00 14.14
CA ALA A 291 5.85 -23.13 13.61
C ALA A 291 6.33 -21.71 13.22
N ASN A 292 7.58 -21.35 13.51
CA ASN A 292 8.17 -20.03 13.22
C ASN A 292 7.94 -19.54 11.78
N GLN A 293 8.05 -20.44 10.81
CA GLN A 293 8.12 -20.09 9.38
C GLN A 293 6.85 -19.39 8.88
N SER A 294 5.68 -19.83 9.36
CA SER A 294 4.36 -19.40 8.88
C SER A 294 3.52 -18.72 9.96
N SER A 295 4.13 -18.25 11.05
CA SER A 295 3.41 -17.62 12.15
C SER A 295 3.94 -16.25 12.58
N ILE A 296 3.06 -15.48 13.22
CA ILE A 296 3.38 -14.30 14.02
C ILE A 296 3.30 -14.69 15.49
N GLY A 297 4.40 -14.47 16.23
CA GLY A 297 4.47 -14.63 17.68
C GLY A 297 4.13 -13.33 18.42
N ILE A 298 3.18 -13.41 19.35
CA ILE A 298 2.78 -12.31 20.24
C ILE A 298 3.01 -12.74 21.69
N GLU A 299 3.97 -12.08 22.34
CA GLU A 299 4.31 -12.25 23.75
C GLU A 299 3.48 -11.31 24.60
N HIS A 300 2.95 -11.81 25.71
CA HIS A 300 2.20 -11.02 26.68
C HIS A 300 2.96 -11.02 28.00
N VAL A 301 3.34 -9.84 28.46
CA VAL A 301 4.02 -9.70 29.75
C VAL A 301 3.10 -10.23 30.85
N GLY A 302 3.59 -11.18 31.63
CA GLY A 302 2.82 -11.83 32.67
C GLY A 302 3.55 -13.03 33.26
N SER A 303 3.04 -13.54 34.37
CA SER A 303 3.45 -14.80 34.97
C SER A 303 2.43 -15.91 34.70
N GLN A 304 2.78 -17.16 34.99
CA GLN A 304 1.93 -18.34 34.78
C GLN A 304 0.56 -18.26 35.47
N THR A 305 0.46 -17.48 36.55
CA THR A 305 -0.75 -17.31 37.36
C THR A 305 -1.54 -16.05 37.02
N ASP A 306 -0.99 -15.16 36.20
CA ASP A 306 -1.67 -13.93 35.84
C ASP A 306 -2.77 -14.19 34.81
N SER A 307 -3.81 -13.35 34.87
CA SER A 307 -4.70 -13.14 33.73
C SER A 307 -4.27 -11.90 32.97
N LEU A 308 -4.67 -11.78 31.70
CA LEU A 308 -4.53 -10.52 30.96
C LEU A 308 -5.17 -9.36 31.74
N THR A 309 -4.45 -8.24 31.85
CA THR A 309 -5.09 -7.01 32.31
C THR A 309 -6.05 -6.49 31.24
N PRO A 310 -7.06 -5.67 31.60
CA PRO A 310 -7.96 -5.07 30.62
C PRO A 310 -7.25 -4.35 29.45
N PRO A 311 -6.24 -3.46 29.67
CA PRO A 311 -5.57 -2.80 28.55
C PRO A 311 -4.71 -3.75 27.71
N GLN A 312 -4.07 -4.77 28.33
CA GLN A 312 -3.31 -5.78 27.60
C GLN A 312 -4.22 -6.65 26.72
N ALA A 313 -5.39 -7.05 27.24
CA ALA A 313 -6.41 -7.78 26.49
C ALA A 313 -6.94 -6.96 25.30
N ALA A 314 -7.25 -5.68 25.52
CA ALA A 314 -7.72 -4.78 24.46
C ALA A 314 -6.67 -4.58 23.36
N ALA A 315 -5.40 -4.38 23.75
CA ALA A 315 -4.28 -4.25 22.82
C ALA A 315 -4.05 -5.53 22.01
N SER A 316 -4.07 -6.69 22.68
CA SER A 316 -3.94 -8.00 22.03
C SER A 316 -5.05 -8.26 21.03
N ALA A 317 -6.31 -8.06 21.43
CA ALA A 317 -7.46 -8.23 20.55
C ALA A 317 -7.40 -7.31 19.33
N ALA A 318 -7.04 -6.03 19.51
CA ALA A 318 -6.89 -5.09 18.40
C ALA A 318 -5.76 -5.50 17.44
N LEU A 319 -4.64 -6.01 17.96
CA LEU A 319 -3.52 -6.48 17.15
C LEU A 319 -3.89 -7.74 16.37
N ILE A 320 -4.55 -8.70 17.02
CA ILE A 320 -5.00 -9.95 16.39
C ILE A 320 -5.99 -9.65 15.27
N ARG A 321 -7.02 -8.83 15.52
CA ARG A 321 -7.97 -8.38 14.49
C ARG A 321 -7.28 -7.81 13.26
N TRP A 322 -6.30 -6.93 13.49
CA TRP A 322 -5.50 -6.38 12.40
C TRP A 322 -4.75 -7.49 11.66
N LEU A 323 -4.03 -8.37 12.35
CA LEU A 323 -3.25 -9.44 11.73
C LEU A 323 -4.12 -10.41 10.90
N LEU A 324 -5.30 -10.80 11.41
CA LEU A 324 -6.23 -11.69 10.72
C LEU A 324 -6.60 -11.14 9.34
N GLU A 325 -7.01 -9.89 9.30
CA GLU A 325 -7.46 -9.23 8.08
C GLU A 325 -6.29 -8.82 7.17
N GLN A 326 -5.12 -8.47 7.71
CA GLN A 326 -3.93 -8.15 6.89
C GLN A 326 -3.40 -9.34 6.11
N TYR A 327 -3.35 -10.50 6.76
CA TYR A 327 -2.73 -11.70 6.20
C TYR A 327 -3.76 -12.76 5.77
N GLN A 328 -5.05 -12.43 5.88
CA GLN A 328 -6.17 -13.33 5.60
C GLN A 328 -6.05 -14.65 6.39
N ILE A 329 -5.57 -14.55 7.63
CA ILE A 329 -5.42 -15.68 8.54
C ILE A 329 -6.83 -16.09 9.00
N PRO A 330 -7.23 -17.36 8.88
CA PRO A 330 -8.46 -17.84 9.48
C PRO A 330 -8.43 -17.63 10.99
N ARG A 331 -9.52 -17.14 11.59
CA ARG A 331 -9.63 -16.97 13.05
C ARG A 331 -9.34 -18.27 13.82
N THR A 332 -9.62 -19.43 13.21
CA THR A 332 -9.30 -20.76 13.75
C THR A 332 -7.79 -21.04 13.86
N ASN A 333 -6.95 -20.25 13.19
CA ASN A 333 -5.50 -20.39 13.18
C ASN A 333 -4.81 -19.47 14.20
N ILE A 334 -5.44 -19.27 15.35
CA ILE A 334 -4.86 -18.61 16.52
C ILE A 334 -4.64 -19.68 17.59
N PHE A 335 -3.39 -19.87 18.01
CA PHE A 335 -3.01 -20.94 18.94
C PHE A 335 -2.23 -20.41 20.14
N GLY A 336 -2.36 -21.06 21.29
CA GLY A 336 -1.33 -20.94 22.33
C GLY A 336 -0.04 -21.65 21.91
N HIS A 337 1.11 -21.23 22.44
CA HIS A 337 2.40 -21.85 22.13
C HIS A 337 2.39 -23.38 22.26
N ASP A 338 1.93 -23.92 23.39
CA ASP A 338 1.89 -25.37 23.61
C ASP A 338 0.97 -26.12 22.61
N PHE A 339 -0.03 -25.43 22.09
CA PHE A 339 -1.05 -26.01 21.20
C PHE A 339 -0.80 -25.71 19.72
N ALA A 340 0.30 -25.05 19.38
CA ALA A 340 0.58 -24.64 18.02
C ALA A 340 0.82 -25.86 17.10
N PRO A 341 0.16 -25.95 15.94
CA PRO A 341 0.41 -27.02 14.99
C PRO A 341 1.89 -27.07 14.57
N GLY A 342 2.48 -28.26 14.68
CA GLY A 342 3.89 -28.47 14.35
C GLY A 342 4.87 -28.05 15.44
N TYR A 343 4.42 -27.58 16.61
CA TYR A 343 5.28 -27.37 17.76
C TYR A 343 6.00 -28.66 18.14
N CYS A 344 7.33 -28.61 18.25
CA CYS A 344 8.16 -29.80 18.36
C CYS A 344 9.33 -29.68 19.34
N ARG A 345 9.29 -28.71 20.26
CA ARG A 345 10.37 -28.56 21.25
C ARG A 345 10.38 -29.75 22.23
N PRO A 346 11.52 -30.44 22.41
CA PRO A 346 11.65 -31.49 23.42
C PRO A 346 11.36 -30.96 24.82
N GLY A 347 10.54 -31.68 25.59
CA GLY A 347 10.12 -31.31 26.94
C GLY A 347 8.90 -30.38 27.02
N GLY A 348 8.35 -29.94 25.88
CA GLY A 348 7.12 -29.14 25.84
C GLY A 348 7.26 -27.74 26.42
N THR A 349 6.13 -27.06 26.57
CA THR A 349 5.97 -25.79 27.27
C THR A 349 4.59 -25.71 27.90
N SER A 350 4.40 -24.95 28.96
CA SER A 350 3.05 -24.62 29.44
C SER A 350 2.57 -23.27 28.89
N CYS A 351 3.38 -22.55 28.10
CA CYS A 351 3.04 -21.26 27.55
C CYS A 351 1.80 -21.35 26.62
N PRO A 352 0.80 -20.44 26.70
CA PRO A 352 0.75 -19.20 27.49
C PRO A 352 0.07 -19.36 28.88
N ASP A 353 0.19 -20.54 29.48
CA ASP A 353 -0.37 -20.93 30.78
C ASP A 353 -1.88 -20.71 30.85
N LYS A 354 -2.34 -19.94 31.85
CA LYS A 354 -3.73 -19.57 32.09
C LYS A 354 -4.01 -18.11 31.74
N LEU A 355 -3.13 -17.46 30.97
CA LEU A 355 -3.22 -16.03 30.73
C LEU A 355 -4.52 -15.61 30.03
N PHE A 356 -5.05 -16.48 29.17
CA PHE A 356 -6.26 -16.26 28.38
C PHE A 356 -7.54 -16.85 29.01
N GLY A 357 -7.44 -17.46 30.19
CA GLY A 357 -8.61 -17.98 30.90
C GLY A 357 -8.28 -19.04 31.96
N PRO A 358 -9.29 -19.60 32.62
CA PRO A 358 -9.10 -20.37 33.86
C PRO A 358 -8.34 -21.69 33.69
N LEU A 359 -8.30 -22.23 32.46
CA LEU A 359 -7.69 -23.51 32.12
C LEU A 359 -6.61 -23.34 31.05
N HIS A 360 -5.55 -24.12 31.17
CA HIS A 360 -4.53 -24.23 30.13
C HIS A 360 -5.04 -25.18 29.03
N SER A 361 -5.72 -24.62 28.03
CA SER A 361 -6.22 -25.39 26.89
C SER A 361 -6.41 -24.50 25.65
N GLN A 362 -6.25 -25.09 24.46
CA GLN A 362 -6.56 -24.41 23.20
C GLN A 362 -8.03 -23.97 23.12
N SER A 363 -8.96 -24.73 23.72
CA SER A 363 -10.38 -24.35 23.78
C SER A 363 -10.61 -23.07 24.59
N THR A 364 -9.84 -22.87 25.67
CA THR A 364 -9.93 -21.65 26.48
C THR A 364 -9.43 -20.44 25.69
N ILE A 365 -8.33 -20.60 24.96
CA ILE A 365 -7.81 -19.55 24.06
C ILE A 365 -8.82 -19.25 22.95
N ALA A 366 -9.37 -20.26 22.30
CA ALA A 366 -10.38 -20.09 21.25
C ALA A 366 -11.64 -19.36 21.77
N ALA A 367 -12.09 -19.69 22.98
CA ALA A 367 -13.21 -18.99 23.63
C ALA A 367 -12.89 -17.52 23.93
N TRP A 368 -11.66 -17.24 24.40
CA TRP A 368 -11.22 -15.86 24.60
C TRP A 368 -11.16 -15.10 23.27
N VAL A 369 -10.59 -15.72 22.22
CA VAL A 369 -10.56 -15.14 20.88
C VAL A 369 -11.99 -14.86 20.42
N GLU A 370 -12.91 -15.83 20.49
CA GLU A 370 -14.33 -15.67 20.10
C GLU A 370 -15.00 -14.48 20.79
N ALA A 371 -14.74 -14.29 22.08
CA ALA A 371 -15.34 -13.20 22.86
C ALA A 371 -14.71 -11.82 22.58
N ASN A 372 -13.45 -11.75 22.14
CA ASN A 372 -12.67 -10.51 22.17
C ASN A 372 -12.16 -10.00 20.82
N VAL A 373 -12.00 -10.86 19.81
CA VAL A 373 -11.50 -10.56 18.45
C VAL A 373 -12.67 -10.42 17.50
#